data_AF-A0A6V7IIT0-F1
#
_entry.id   AF-A0A6V7IIT0-F1
#
_cell.length_a   1.000
_cell.length_b   1.000
_cell.length_c   1.000
_cell.angle_alpha   90.00
_cell.angle_beta   90.00
_cell.angle_gamma   90.00
#
_symmetry.space_group_name_H-M   'P 1'
#
loop_
_entity.id
_entity.type
_entity.pdbx_description
1 polymer ?
#
loop_
_entity_poly.entity_id
_entity_poly.type
_entity_poly.pdbx_seq_one_letter_code
_entity_poly.pdbx_strand_id
1 'polypeptide(L)'
;TCPLLLRVFCNTGRHNNIMDYSRGNVPSNELQIYTWMDATLREITGLVKEVNPDARSKGTYFDFSLVTPEMRNSGYRMREIGVTCSGQKGADDNKTLAQA
;
A
#
# COMPACT_ATOMS: atom_id res chain seq x y z
N THR A 1 -2.13 19.96 -10.11
CA THR A 1 -1.92 18.68 -10.80
C THR A 1 -3.16 17.82 -10.66
N CYS A 2 -3.58 17.09 -11.71
CA CYS A 2 -4.71 16.15 -11.60
C CYS A 2 -4.33 14.98 -10.68
N PRO A 3 -5.19 14.54 -9.73
CA PRO A 3 -4.89 13.39 -8.89
C PRO A 3 -4.87 12.08 -9.70
N LEU A 4 -4.14 11.09 -9.19
CA LEU A 4 -4.17 9.70 -9.66
C LEU A 4 -5.12 8.86 -8.80
N LEU A 5 -5.60 7.76 -9.37
CA LEU A 5 -6.33 6.72 -8.65
C LEU A 5 -5.32 5.67 -8.15
N LEU A 6 -5.05 5.66 -6.85
CA LEU A 6 -4.23 4.65 -6.20
C LEU A 6 -5.13 3.49 -5.73
N ARG A 7 -4.77 2.27 -6.15
CA ARG A 7 -5.43 1.03 -5.70
C ARG A 7 -4.56 0.38 -4.63
N VAL A 8 -5.08 0.28 -3.42
CA VAL A 8 -4.39 -0.29 -2.25
C VAL A 8 -5.08 -1.59 -1.88
N PHE A 9 -4.31 -2.66 -1.67
CA PHE A 9 -4.85 -3.97 -1.29
C PHE A 9 -4.39 -4.31 0.14
N CYS A 10 -5.31 -4.34 1.09
CA CYS A 10 -4.99 -4.44 2.53
C CYS A 10 -5.23 -5.84 3.08
N ASN A 11 -4.20 -6.48 3.62
CA ASN A 11 -4.31 -7.79 4.26
C ASN A 11 -3.63 -7.79 5.64
N THR A 12 -4.09 -8.66 6.55
CA THR A 12 -3.59 -8.76 7.92
C THR A 12 -2.62 -9.92 8.06
N GLY A 13 -1.46 -9.67 8.67
CA GLY A 13 -0.44 -10.69 8.97
C GLY A 13 0.52 -11.02 7.82
N ARG A 14 0.14 -10.80 6.56
CA ARG A 14 1.02 -10.92 5.39
C ARG A 14 0.49 -10.15 4.18
N HIS A 15 1.35 -9.84 3.21
CA HIS A 15 0.94 -9.38 1.88
C HIS A 15 0.09 -10.42 1.14
N ASN A 16 -0.75 -9.97 0.21
CA ASN A 16 -1.46 -10.87 -0.72
C ASN A 16 -0.45 -11.68 -1.55
N ASN A 17 -0.82 -12.90 -1.97
CA ASN A 17 0.08 -13.70 -2.79
C ASN A 17 0.23 -13.06 -4.16
N ILE A 18 1.45 -13.06 -4.72
CA ILE A 18 1.70 -12.49 -6.05
C ILE A 18 0.84 -13.16 -7.15
N MET A 19 0.48 -14.43 -6.95
CA MET A 19 -0.38 -15.19 -7.86
C MET A 19 -1.82 -14.67 -7.89
N ASP A 20 -2.27 -13.98 -6.84
CA ASP A 20 -3.62 -13.40 -6.75
C ASP A 20 -3.81 -12.24 -7.74
N TYR A 21 -2.71 -11.65 -8.21
CA TYR A 21 -2.71 -10.59 -9.23
C TYR A 21 -2.62 -11.15 -10.66
N SER A 22 -2.51 -12.46 -10.84
CA SER A 22 -2.28 -13.06 -12.17
C SER A 22 -3.55 -13.07 -13.04
N ARG A 23 -3.35 -13.12 -14.37
CA ARG A 23 -4.42 -13.29 -15.37
C ARG A 23 -5.55 -12.24 -15.32
N GLY A 24 -5.22 -11.02 -14.92
CA GLY A 24 -6.18 -9.92 -14.83
C GLY A 24 -7.06 -9.94 -13.56
N ASN A 25 -6.84 -10.90 -12.67
CA ASN A 25 -7.47 -10.91 -11.35
C ASN A 25 -6.72 -9.97 -10.40
N VAL A 26 -7.42 -9.55 -9.35
CA VAL A 26 -6.85 -8.85 -8.20
C VAL A 26 -7.51 -9.35 -6.92
N PRO A 27 -6.85 -9.21 -5.75
CA PRO A 27 -7.48 -9.43 -4.46
C PRO A 27 -8.74 -8.58 -4.25
N SER A 28 -9.72 -9.09 -3.49
CA SER A 28 -11.00 -8.41 -3.24
C SER A 28 -10.94 -7.33 -2.16
N ASN A 29 -9.86 -7.27 -1.39
CA ASN A 29 -9.59 -6.31 -0.31
C ASN A 29 -9.04 -4.97 -0.85
N GLU A 30 -9.66 -4.45 -1.91
CA GLU A 30 -9.26 -3.22 -2.58
C GLU A 30 -9.83 -1.98 -1.89
N LEU A 31 -8.96 -1.00 -1.66
CA LEU A 31 -9.26 0.37 -1.26
C LEU A 31 -8.77 1.31 -2.37
N GLN A 32 -9.64 2.21 -2.81
CA GLN A 32 -9.32 3.19 -3.84
C GLN A 32 -9.13 4.58 -3.21
N ILE A 33 -8.02 5.23 -3.55
CA ILE A 33 -7.62 6.52 -3.00
C ILE A 33 -7.30 7.47 -4.15
N TYR A 34 -7.92 8.66 -4.15
CA TYR A 34 -7.50 9.75 -5.03
C TYR A 34 -6.39 10.55 -4.34
N THR A 35 -5.20 10.57 -4.94
CA THR A 35 -4.03 11.23 -4.35
C THR A 35 -3.02 11.70 -5.40
N TRP A 36 -1.84 12.15 -4.98
CA TRP A 36 -0.75 12.58 -5.85
C TRP A 36 0.54 11.82 -5.53
N MET A 37 1.55 11.96 -6.40
CA MET A 37 2.83 11.26 -6.24
C MET A 37 3.64 11.73 -5.02
N ASP A 38 3.34 12.90 -4.45
CA ASP A 38 3.95 13.41 -3.22
C ASP A 38 3.28 12.90 -1.94
N ALA A 39 2.22 12.08 -2.05
CA ALA A 39 1.60 11.46 -0.89
C ALA A 39 2.57 10.54 -0.16
N THR A 40 2.60 10.66 1.15
CA THR A 40 3.50 9.95 2.05
C THR A 40 2.92 8.63 2.53
N LEU A 41 3.77 7.66 2.92
CA LEU A 41 3.31 6.42 3.53
C LEU A 41 2.45 6.67 4.76
N ARG A 42 2.76 7.70 5.56
CA ARG A 42 1.96 8.10 6.73
C ARG A 42 0.56 8.57 6.36
N GLU A 43 0.41 9.33 5.26
CA GLU A 43 -0.92 9.74 4.77
C GLU A 43 -1.72 8.54 4.30
N ILE A 44 -1.11 7.60 3.56
CA ILE A 44 -1.77 6.36 3.15
C ILE A 44 -2.19 5.53 4.37
N THR A 45 -1.33 5.41 5.38
CA THR A 45 -1.68 4.76 6.65
C THR A 45 -2.88 5.42 7.33
N GLY A 46 -2.98 6.75 7.28
CA GLY A 46 -4.14 7.49 7.80
C GLY A 46 -5.44 7.06 7.15
N LEU A 47 -5.45 7.00 5.81
CA LEU A 47 -6.61 6.59 5.03
C LEU A 47 -7.00 5.13 5.27
N VAL A 48 -6.02 4.23 5.40
CA VAL A 48 -6.30 2.82 5.72
C VAL A 48 -6.96 2.67 7.10
N LYS A 49 -6.59 3.49 8.08
CA LYS A 49 -7.19 3.47 9.43
C LYS A 49 -8.62 3.98 9.45
N GLU A 50 -9.01 4.84 8.52
CA GLU A 50 -10.39 5.31 8.42
C GLU A 50 -11.31 4.15 8.08
N VAL A 51 -10.88 3.26 7.19
CA VAL A 51 -11.67 2.11 6.71
C VAL A 51 -11.45 0.81 7.49
N ASN A 52 -10.32 0.65 8.18
CA ASN A 52 -9.99 -0.52 8.99
C ASN A 52 -9.76 -0.13 10.46
N PRO A 53 -10.80 -0.22 11.32
CA PRO A 53 -10.72 0.15 12.73
C PRO A 53 -9.66 -0.62 13.52
N ASP A 54 -9.45 -1.91 13.22
CA ASP A 54 -8.48 -2.75 13.93
C ASP A 54 -7.04 -2.26 13.74
N ALA A 55 -6.78 -1.59 12.61
CA ALA A 55 -5.48 -1.02 12.27
C ALA A 55 -5.13 0.25 13.09
N ARG A 56 -6.07 0.81 13.85
CA ARG A 56 -5.86 1.99 14.72
C ARG A 56 -5.08 1.68 15.99
N SER A 57 -5.02 0.41 16.38
CA SER A 57 -4.33 -0.03 17.59
C SER A 57 -2.89 0.47 17.60
N LYS A 58 -2.45 1.05 18.73
CA LYS A 58 -1.08 1.56 18.88
C LYS A 58 -0.11 0.39 18.76
N GLY A 59 0.96 0.56 17.98
CA GLY A 59 1.92 -0.50 17.69
C GLY A 59 1.57 -1.38 16.48
N THR A 60 0.44 -1.16 15.80
CA THR A 60 0.15 -1.82 14.53
C THR A 60 1.13 -1.33 13.46
N TYR A 61 1.83 -2.27 12.83
CA TYR A 61 2.73 -2.00 11.70
C TYR A 61 1.96 -2.09 10.38
N PHE A 62 2.33 -1.21 9.44
CA PHE A 62 1.86 -1.20 8.07
C PHE A 62 3.07 -1.39 7.17
N ASP A 63 3.20 -2.58 6.59
CA ASP A 63 4.20 -2.89 5.59
C ASP A 63 3.64 -2.54 4.21
N PHE A 64 4.41 -1.76 3.44
CA PHE A 64 4.02 -1.31 2.11
C PHE A 64 4.89 -1.98 1.05
N SER A 65 4.20 -2.55 0.05
CA SER A 65 4.83 -3.08 -1.15
C SER A 65 4.13 -2.58 -2.41
N LEU A 66 4.92 -2.19 -3.41
CA LEU A 66 4.44 -1.82 -4.73
C LEU A 66 4.30 -3.07 -5.60
N VAL A 67 3.12 -3.24 -6.19
CA VAL A 67 2.83 -4.33 -7.14
C VAL A 67 2.79 -3.74 -8.55
N THR A 68 3.70 -4.21 -9.42
CA THR A 68 3.81 -3.74 -10.80
C THR A 68 3.81 -4.90 -11.79
N PRO A 69 3.21 -4.76 -12.98
CA PRO A 69 3.31 -5.79 -14.02
C PRO A 69 4.77 -6.01 -14.43
N GLU A 70 5.15 -7.26 -14.68
CA GLU A 70 6.45 -7.58 -15.27
C GLU A 70 6.42 -7.29 -16.77
N MET A 71 7.47 -6.66 -17.31
CA MET A 71 7.55 -6.38 -18.74
C MET A 71 7.84 -7.63 -19.59
N ARG A 72 8.49 -8.65 -19.02
CA ARG A 72 8.97 -9.84 -19.76
C ARG A 72 8.07 -11.05 -19.61
N ASN A 73 7.29 -11.12 -18.53
CA ASN A 73 6.40 -12.24 -18.24
C ASN A 73 4.97 -11.72 -18.01
N SER A 74 3.96 -12.57 -18.21
CA SER A 74 2.56 -12.24 -17.96
C SER A 74 2.19 -12.22 -16.46
N GLY A 75 3.10 -11.75 -15.60
CA GLY A 75 3.00 -11.76 -14.15
C GLY A 75 3.13 -10.37 -13.52
N TYR A 76 3.11 -10.35 -12.20
CA TYR A 76 3.36 -9.17 -11.40
C TYR A 76 4.59 -9.41 -10.52
N ARG A 77 5.28 -8.33 -10.17
CA ARG A 77 6.32 -8.34 -9.14
C ARG A 77 5.90 -7.46 -7.97
N MET A 78 6.29 -7.88 -6.78
CA MET A 78 6.10 -7.14 -5.54
C MET A 78 7.46 -6.63 -5.07
N ARG A 79 7.51 -5.35 -4.71
CA ARG A 79 8.72 -4.71 -4.19
C ARG A 79 8.38 -3.93 -2.95
N GLU A 80 9.05 -4.23 -1.84
CA GLU A 80 8.90 -3.49 -0.59
C GLU A 80 9.31 -2.03 -0.78
N ILE A 81 8.52 -1.11 -0.21
CA ILE A 81 8.76 0.32 -0.29
C ILE A 81 8.90 1.00 1.08
N GLY A 82 8.49 0.36 2.18
CA GLY A 82 8.74 0.86 3.53
C GLY A 82 7.70 0.42 4.55
N VAL A 83 7.89 0.84 5.80
CA VAL A 83 7.00 0.48 6.91
C VAL A 83 6.61 1.71 7.72
N THR A 84 5.37 1.74 8.23
CA THR A 84 4.94 2.73 9.24
C THR A 84 4.34 2.04 10.45
N CYS A 85 4.20 2.78 11.56
CA CYS A 85 3.65 2.25 12.81
C CYS A 85 2.59 3.18 13.41
N SER A 86 1.47 2.61 13.85
CA SER A 86 0.42 3.33 14.56
C SER A 86 0.91 3.94 15.87
N GLY A 87 0.90 5.27 15.94
CA GLY A 87 1.23 6.01 17.17
C GLY A 87 2.72 6.07 17.47
N GLN A 88 3.58 5.78 16.50
CA GLN A 88 5.03 5.93 16.57
C GLN A 88 5.53 6.58 15.28
N LYS A 89 6.56 7.44 15.39
CA LYS A 89 7.22 8.00 14.21
C LYS A 89 8.21 6.98 13.65
N GLY A 90 8.10 6.68 12.35
CA GLY A 90 9.02 5.82 11.60
C GLY A 90 9.96 6.60 10.68
N ALA A 91 11.00 5.94 10.18
CA ALA A 91 11.92 6.51 9.19
C ALA A 91 11.25 6.70 7.82
N ASP A 92 10.33 5.81 7.45
CA ASP A 92 9.65 5.82 6.15
C ASP A 92 8.35 6.64 6.16
N ASP A 93 7.96 7.24 7.30
CA ASP A 93 6.70 8.00 7.43
C ASP A 93 6.56 9.09 6.36
N ASN A 94 7.67 9.77 6.03
CA ASN A 94 7.72 10.87 5.05
C ASN A 94 8.11 10.40 3.65
N LYS A 95 8.30 9.09 3.43
CA LYS A 95 8.62 8.56 2.10
C LYS A 95 7.38 8.72 1.21
N THR A 96 7.58 9.35 0.07
CA THR A 96 6.50 9.65 -0.88
C THR A 96 6.34 8.54 -1.92
N LEU A 97 5.17 8.47 -2.58
CA LEU A 97 4.96 7.56 -3.72
C LEU A 97 5.95 7.82 -4.88
N ALA A 98 6.44 9.04 -5.04
CA ALA A 98 7.46 9.39 -6.04
C ALA A 98 8.85 8.80 -5.72
N GLN A 99 9.15 8.61 -4.44
CA GLN A 99 10.39 8.01 -3.96
C GLN A 99 10.29 6.48 -3.82
N ALA A 100 9.11 5.93 -4.07
CA ALA A 100 8.78 4.52 -3.88
C ALA A 100 9.44 3.65 -4.93
#